data_AF-A0A506RD78-F1
#
_entry.id   AF-A0A506RD78-F1
#
_cell.length_a   1.000
_cell.length_b   1.000
_cell.length_c   1.000
_cell.angle_alpha   90.00
_cell.angle_beta   90.00
_cell.angle_gamma   90.00
#
_symmetry.space_group_name_H-M   'P 1'
#
loop_
_entity.id
_entity.type
_entity.pdbx_description
1 polymer ?
#
loop_
_entity_poly.entity_id
_entity_poly.type
_entity_poly.pdbx_seq_one_letter_code
_entity_poly.pdbx_strand_id
1 'polypeptide(L)'
;MIRQRPTTQTGVGMMEILVSLFVLSVGLLGVASLQFTGTFNNVQSVSRSQGELVARYVAEQLVAVAEPSSTDDGWEIDDAFFNANVYNFQNVSCNASSNNYQCLCLTLPAGIPNCRGAQCSVNDLATFTGWEASCQAVRSNPNMWLSVTCSDRDAGDAKLCTSGSLVSIAVSWPVKSSTGNSVQADSRCAITGSTNRACVIKEITL
;
A
#
# COMPACT_ATOMS: atom_id res chain seq x y z
N MET A 1 -6.12 -63.74 29.05
CA MET A 1 -4.67 -63.85 28.77
C MET A 1 -4.40 -63.37 27.36
N ILE A 2 -3.72 -62.24 27.19
CA ILE A 2 -3.33 -61.70 25.88
C ILE A 2 -1.90 -62.16 25.60
N ARG A 3 -1.73 -63.03 24.61
CA ARG A 3 -0.45 -63.60 24.20
C ARG A 3 0.30 -62.59 23.34
N GLN A 4 1.25 -61.86 23.91
CA GLN A 4 2.16 -61.00 23.14
C GLN A 4 3.06 -61.88 22.27
N ARG A 5 3.03 -61.64 20.95
CA ARG A 5 3.97 -62.28 20.00
C ARG A 5 5.34 -61.59 20.11
N PRO A 6 6.45 -62.34 20.16
CA PRO A 6 7.78 -61.74 20.15
C PRO A 6 8.05 -61.16 18.76
N THR A 7 8.24 -59.85 18.70
CA THR A 7 8.71 -59.14 17.50
C THR A 7 10.23 -59.30 17.41
N THR A 8 10.71 -59.93 16.34
CA THR A 8 12.14 -60.04 16.03
C THR A 8 12.69 -58.68 15.63
N GLN A 9 13.60 -58.12 16.43
CA GLN A 9 14.28 -56.86 16.14
C GLN A 9 15.52 -57.17 15.29
N THR A 10 15.46 -56.89 13.99
CA THR A 10 16.65 -56.82 13.14
C THR A 10 17.36 -55.51 13.42
N GLY A 11 18.65 -55.59 13.81
CA GLY A 11 19.45 -54.39 14.08
C GLY A 11 19.50 -53.45 12.88
N VAL A 12 19.41 -52.15 13.12
CA VAL A 12 19.50 -51.11 12.09
C VAL A 12 20.96 -50.97 11.68
N GLY A 13 21.26 -51.11 10.38
CA GLY A 13 22.62 -50.95 9.89
C GLY A 13 23.07 -49.49 9.93
N MET A 14 24.38 -49.21 10.12
CA MET A 14 24.88 -47.82 10.07
C MET A 14 24.55 -47.12 8.73
N MET A 15 24.51 -47.86 7.61
CA MET A 15 24.10 -47.34 6.31
C MET A 15 22.62 -46.93 6.27
N GLU A 16 21.75 -47.65 6.97
CA GLU A 16 20.31 -47.35 7.02
C GLU A 16 20.05 -46.04 7.78
N ILE A 17 20.78 -45.81 8.86
CA ILE A 17 20.74 -44.55 9.62
C ILE A 17 21.23 -43.39 8.74
N LEU A 18 22.36 -43.56 8.03
CA LEU A 18 22.89 -42.52 7.14
C LEU A 18 21.92 -42.16 6.00
N VAL A 19 21.31 -43.16 5.38
CA VAL A 19 20.30 -42.92 4.32
C VAL A 19 19.06 -42.24 4.90
N SER A 20 18.59 -42.64 6.09
CA SER A 20 17.45 -41.98 6.74
C SER A 20 17.74 -40.51 7.07
N LEU A 21 18.93 -40.20 7.59
CA LEU A 21 19.37 -38.83 7.87
C LEU A 21 19.51 -38.01 6.58
N PHE A 22 20.03 -38.62 5.51
CA PHE A 22 20.12 -37.98 4.21
C PHE A 22 18.72 -37.62 3.66
N VAL A 23 17.79 -38.57 3.65
CA VAL A 23 16.41 -38.32 3.17
C VAL A 23 15.71 -37.27 4.04
N LEU A 24 15.87 -37.33 5.37
CA LEU A 24 15.28 -36.35 6.29
C LEU A 24 15.85 -34.94 6.08
N SER A 25 17.17 -34.81 5.89
CA SER A 25 17.79 -33.51 5.65
C SER A 25 17.33 -32.87 4.34
N VAL A 26 17.26 -33.64 3.25
CA VAL A 26 16.72 -33.17 1.96
C VAL A 26 15.24 -32.79 2.09
N GLY A 27 14.44 -33.60 2.79
CA GLY A 27 13.03 -33.30 3.06
C GLY A 27 12.82 -32.02 3.86
N LEU A 28 13.64 -31.79 4.90
CA LEU A 28 13.56 -30.60 5.76
C LEU A 28 13.99 -29.33 5.03
N LEU A 29 15.00 -29.40 4.17
CA LEU A 29 15.40 -28.31 3.27
C LEU A 29 14.26 -27.94 2.30
N GLY A 30 13.57 -28.95 1.77
CA GLY A 30 12.37 -28.76 0.94
C GLY A 30 11.27 -27.97 1.66
N VAL A 31 10.92 -28.39 2.88
CA VAL A 31 9.90 -27.69 3.69
C VAL A 31 10.31 -26.24 4.00
N ALA A 32 11.58 -25.98 4.33
CA ALA A 32 12.07 -24.63 4.61
C ALA A 32 11.90 -23.70 3.40
N SER A 33 12.21 -24.18 2.18
CA SER A 33 12.04 -23.40 0.95
C SER A 33 10.58 -23.03 0.66
N LEU A 34 9.65 -23.94 0.94
CA LEU A 34 8.21 -23.69 0.79
C LEU A 34 7.70 -22.68 1.82
N GLN A 35 8.16 -22.77 3.07
CA GLN A 35 7.81 -21.81 4.12
C GLN A 35 8.31 -20.40 3.79
N PHE A 36 9.53 -20.29 3.25
CA PHE A 36 10.09 -19.02 2.79
C PHE A 36 9.21 -18.41 1.70
N THR A 37 8.88 -19.18 0.67
CA THR A 37 8.04 -18.73 -0.44
C THR A 37 6.62 -18.34 0.03
N GLY A 38 6.01 -19.15 0.90
CA GLY A 38 4.71 -18.84 1.49
C GLY A 38 4.69 -17.54 2.28
N THR A 39 5.79 -17.25 3.00
CA THR A 39 5.93 -16.00 3.76
C THR A 39 5.94 -14.78 2.84
N PHE A 40 6.66 -14.80 1.71
CA PHE A 40 6.62 -13.69 0.75
C PHE A 40 5.23 -13.46 0.18
N ASN A 41 4.52 -14.53 -0.17
CA ASN A 41 3.16 -14.43 -0.69
C ASN A 41 2.21 -13.80 0.35
N ASN A 42 2.37 -14.16 1.62
CA ASN A 42 1.62 -13.54 2.71
C ASN A 42 1.94 -12.04 2.87
N VAL A 43 3.21 -11.65 2.85
CA VAL A 43 3.62 -10.23 2.94
C VAL A 43 3.08 -9.41 1.75
N GLN A 44 3.11 -9.97 0.55
CA GLN A 44 2.52 -9.37 -0.66
C GLN A 44 1.01 -9.19 -0.52
N SER A 45 0.31 -10.22 -0.04
CA SER A 45 -1.14 -10.20 0.19
C SER A 45 -1.53 -9.13 1.23
N VAL A 46 -0.80 -9.06 2.35
CA VAL A 46 -1.01 -8.02 3.37
C VAL A 46 -0.80 -6.62 2.78
N SER A 47 0.29 -6.41 2.03
CA SER A 47 0.56 -5.10 1.41
C SER A 47 -0.58 -4.66 0.48
N ARG A 48 -1.17 -5.60 -0.27
CA ARG A 48 -2.32 -5.34 -1.14
C ARG A 48 -3.58 -4.98 -0.35
N SER A 49 -3.89 -5.71 0.72
CA SER A 49 -5.04 -5.41 1.58
C SER A 49 -4.91 -4.03 2.23
N GLN A 50 -3.70 -3.67 2.69
CA GLN A 50 -3.45 -2.36 3.27
C GLN A 50 -3.55 -1.25 2.24
N GLY A 51 -3.04 -1.46 1.02
CA GLY A 51 -3.18 -0.50 -0.07
C GLY A 51 -4.64 -0.26 -0.44
N GLU A 52 -5.45 -1.30 -0.46
CA GLU A 52 -6.89 -1.20 -0.71
C GLU A 52 -7.60 -0.37 0.36
N LEU A 53 -7.25 -0.56 1.64
CA LEU A 53 -7.81 0.23 2.75
C LEU A 53 -7.43 1.70 2.64
N VAL A 54 -6.18 2.00 2.29
CA VAL A 54 -5.71 3.39 2.09
C VAL A 54 -6.43 4.03 0.90
N ALA A 55 -6.55 3.32 -0.23
CA ALA A 55 -7.24 3.83 -1.42
C ALA A 55 -8.73 4.13 -1.13
N ARG A 56 -9.39 3.25 -0.36
CA ARG A 56 -10.78 3.47 0.08
C ARG A 56 -10.91 4.65 1.03
N TYR A 57 -10.01 4.76 2.00
CA TYR A 57 -9.98 5.91 2.92
C TYR A 57 -9.91 7.23 2.15
N VAL A 58 -9.01 7.33 1.18
CA VAL A 58 -8.89 8.52 0.33
C VAL A 58 -10.16 8.75 -0.47
N ALA A 59 -10.72 7.70 -1.10
CA ALA A 59 -11.97 7.82 -1.85
C ALA A 59 -13.12 8.35 -0.98
N GLU A 60 -13.27 7.84 0.24
CA GLU A 60 -14.29 8.28 1.20
C GLU A 60 -14.08 9.73 1.62
N GLN A 61 -12.84 10.15 1.86
CA GLN A 61 -12.53 11.56 2.15
C GLN A 61 -12.87 12.47 0.97
N LEU A 62 -12.52 12.08 -0.25
CA LEU A 62 -12.80 12.86 -1.47
C LEU A 62 -14.30 12.99 -1.73
N VAL A 63 -15.09 11.92 -1.51
CA VAL A 63 -16.56 11.99 -1.59
C VAL A 63 -17.14 12.85 -0.47
N ALA A 64 -16.56 12.83 0.73
CA ALA A 64 -17.06 13.61 1.87
C ALA A 64 -16.81 15.11 1.74
N VAL A 65 -15.78 15.53 0.99
CA VAL A 65 -15.46 16.93 0.73
C VAL A 65 -16.03 17.44 -0.59
N ALA A 66 -16.71 16.59 -1.34
CA ALA A 66 -17.35 16.97 -2.59
C ALA A 66 -18.39 18.06 -2.34
N GLU A 67 -18.36 19.11 -3.15
CA GLU A 67 -19.24 20.27 -3.07
C GLU A 67 -19.99 20.46 -4.39
N PRO A 68 -21.19 21.07 -4.38
CA PRO A 68 -21.90 21.35 -5.62
C PRO A 68 -21.07 22.31 -6.48
N SER A 69 -20.98 22.00 -7.77
CA SER A 69 -20.24 22.82 -8.71
C SER A 69 -20.87 24.21 -8.83
N SER A 70 -20.00 25.21 -8.99
CA SER A 70 -20.41 26.61 -9.20
C SER A 70 -20.74 26.91 -10.66
N THR A 71 -20.35 26.04 -11.60
CA THR A 71 -20.46 26.22 -13.05
C THR A 71 -21.37 25.19 -13.71
N ASP A 72 -21.52 23.99 -13.13
CA ASP A 72 -22.28 22.88 -13.69
C ASP A 72 -23.29 22.26 -12.72
N ASP A 73 -24.22 21.48 -13.26
CA ASP A 73 -25.16 20.67 -12.48
C ASP A 73 -24.47 19.36 -12.03
N GLY A 74 -23.66 19.41 -10.97
CA GLY A 74 -23.14 18.21 -10.30
C GLY A 74 -22.17 18.49 -9.15
N TRP A 75 -21.37 17.50 -8.78
CA TRP A 75 -20.46 17.57 -7.63
C TRP A 75 -19.00 17.64 -8.08
N GLU A 76 -18.22 18.51 -7.44
CA GLU A 76 -16.80 18.69 -7.71
C GLU A 76 -15.97 18.61 -6.43
N ILE A 77 -14.67 18.33 -6.61
CA ILE A 77 -13.67 18.40 -5.54
C ILE A 77 -12.73 19.56 -5.88
N ASP A 78 -12.36 20.35 -4.88
CA ASP A 78 -11.38 21.41 -5.05
C ASP A 78 -10.01 20.89 -5.54
N ASP A 79 -9.41 21.64 -6.46
CA ASP A 79 -8.13 21.32 -7.10
C ASP A 79 -6.98 21.08 -6.11
N ALA A 80 -7.06 21.63 -4.89
CA ALA A 80 -6.08 21.41 -3.84
C ALA A 80 -5.91 19.93 -3.46
N PHE A 81 -6.96 19.10 -3.61
CA PHE A 81 -6.89 17.66 -3.33
C PHE A 81 -6.13 16.86 -4.39
N PHE A 82 -5.94 17.42 -5.59
CA PHE A 82 -5.16 16.79 -6.67
C PHE A 82 -3.70 17.22 -6.70
N ASN A 83 -3.28 18.09 -5.79
CA ASN A 83 -1.89 18.51 -5.68
C ASN A 83 -1.01 17.37 -5.14
N ALA A 84 -0.11 16.83 -5.97
CA ALA A 84 0.76 15.72 -5.59
C ALA A 84 1.60 15.98 -4.32
N ASN A 85 1.89 17.25 -4.00
CA ASN A 85 2.73 17.63 -2.87
C ASN A 85 2.04 17.46 -1.49
N VAL A 86 0.71 17.37 -1.45
CA VAL A 86 -0.02 17.14 -0.18
C VAL A 86 0.10 15.69 0.29
N TYR A 87 0.50 14.78 -0.60
CA TYR A 87 0.67 13.36 -0.33
C TYR A 87 2.15 12.99 -0.16
N ASN A 88 2.39 11.81 0.44
CA ASN A 88 3.71 11.22 0.63
C ASN A 88 4.72 12.10 1.36
N PHE A 89 4.24 13.02 2.20
CA PHE A 89 5.05 13.95 2.99
C PHE A 89 5.94 14.88 2.15
N GLN A 90 5.59 15.18 0.89
CA GLN A 90 6.45 16.04 0.05
C GLN A 90 6.60 17.47 0.59
N ASN A 91 5.59 17.97 1.30
CA ASN A 91 5.61 19.30 1.93
C ASN A 91 6.28 19.35 3.32
N VAL A 92 6.66 18.20 3.90
CA VAL A 92 7.21 18.14 5.26
C VAL A 92 8.39 17.19 5.34
N SER A 93 9.51 17.66 5.88
CA SER A 93 10.71 16.84 6.05
C SER A 93 10.83 16.31 7.48
N CYS A 94 11.42 15.12 7.61
CA CYS A 94 11.90 14.60 8.88
C CYS A 94 13.42 14.49 8.86
N ASN A 95 14.05 14.50 10.03
CA ASN A 95 15.50 14.28 10.13
C ASN A 95 15.85 12.88 9.58
N ALA A 96 16.94 12.80 8.81
CA ALA A 96 17.32 11.65 7.97
C ALA A 96 17.57 10.30 8.68
N SER A 97 17.40 10.23 10.00
CA SER A 97 17.67 9.03 10.82
C SER A 97 16.41 8.34 11.35
N SER A 98 15.21 8.87 11.09
CA SER A 98 13.94 8.29 11.57
C SER A 98 13.01 7.87 10.43
N ASN A 99 12.24 6.81 10.65
CA ASN A 99 11.15 6.42 9.75
C ASN A 99 10.09 7.54 9.68
N ASN A 100 9.59 7.86 8.47
CA ASN A 100 8.53 8.86 8.25
C ASN A 100 7.36 8.70 9.23
N TYR A 101 6.94 7.47 9.52
CA TYR A 101 5.87 7.20 10.48
C TYR A 101 6.19 7.72 11.88
N GLN A 102 7.42 7.48 12.37
CA GLN A 102 7.80 7.88 13.73
C GLN A 102 7.91 9.39 13.87
N CYS A 103 8.41 10.08 12.84
CA CYS A 103 8.64 11.52 12.93
C CYS A 103 7.41 12.35 12.56
N LEU A 104 6.62 11.91 11.58
CA LEU A 104 5.57 12.73 10.97
C LEU A 104 4.15 12.29 11.34
N CYS A 105 3.95 11.08 11.86
CA CYS A 105 2.61 10.53 12.10
C CYS A 105 2.26 10.31 13.58
N LEU A 106 3.25 10.24 14.48
CA LEU A 106 2.98 10.13 15.92
C LEU A 106 2.53 11.46 16.53
N THR A 107 2.96 12.57 15.95
CA THR A 107 2.60 13.93 16.34
C THR A 107 2.34 14.76 15.10
N LEU A 108 1.34 15.64 15.15
CA LEU A 108 1.05 16.57 14.05
C LEU A 108 2.25 17.51 13.84
N PRO A 109 2.87 17.56 12.65
CA PRO A 109 3.97 18.47 12.37
C PRO A 109 3.50 19.93 12.35
N ALA A 110 4.36 20.88 12.74
CA ALA A 110 4.03 22.31 12.79
C ALA A 110 3.66 22.95 11.43
N GLY A 111 3.98 22.27 10.31
CA GLY A 111 3.62 22.71 8.96
C GLY A 111 2.30 22.15 8.43
N ILE A 112 1.60 21.28 9.19
CA ILE A 112 0.31 20.72 8.79
C ILE A 112 -0.80 21.38 9.61
N PRO A 113 -1.81 22.00 8.97
CA PRO A 113 -2.96 22.58 9.67
C PRO A 113 -3.74 21.52 10.45
N ASN A 114 -4.24 21.86 11.64
CA ASN A 114 -5.08 20.94 12.42
C ASN A 114 -6.57 21.13 12.10
N CYS A 115 -7.10 20.32 11.18
CA CYS A 115 -8.50 20.45 10.75
C CYS A 115 -9.52 19.66 11.59
N ARG A 116 -9.12 19.12 12.75
CA ARG A 116 -10.04 18.38 13.65
C ARG A 116 -11.05 19.26 14.38
N GLY A 117 -10.79 20.57 14.46
CA GLY A 117 -11.61 21.56 15.17
C GLY A 117 -12.54 22.41 14.30
N ALA A 118 -12.76 22.04 13.03
CA ALA A 118 -13.66 22.73 12.09
C ALA A 118 -13.28 24.18 11.69
N GLN A 119 -12.01 24.58 11.81
CA GLN A 119 -11.51 25.87 11.32
C GLN A 119 -10.38 25.68 10.28
N CYS A 120 -10.71 25.14 9.11
CA CYS A 120 -9.76 25.01 8.01
C CYS A 120 -10.35 25.55 6.71
N SER A 121 -9.51 26.22 5.93
CA SER A 121 -9.80 26.45 4.52
C SER A 121 -9.75 25.13 3.74
N VAL A 122 -10.26 25.12 2.52
CA VAL A 122 -10.24 23.92 1.66
C VAL A 122 -8.81 23.46 1.38
N ASN A 123 -7.87 24.38 1.15
CA ASN A 123 -6.45 24.07 0.98
C ASN A 123 -5.81 23.47 2.25
N ASP A 124 -6.19 23.97 3.42
CA ASP A 124 -5.71 23.42 4.70
C ASP A 124 -6.25 22.01 4.92
N LEU A 125 -7.52 21.78 4.57
CA LEU A 125 -8.16 20.49 4.64
C LEU A 125 -7.52 19.48 3.67
N ALA A 126 -7.21 19.89 2.43
CA ALA A 126 -6.48 19.04 1.48
C ALA A 126 -5.09 18.66 2.00
N THR A 127 -4.38 19.60 2.61
CA THR A 127 -3.06 19.34 3.22
C THR A 127 -3.15 18.38 4.41
N PHE A 128 -4.16 18.57 5.28
CA PHE A 128 -4.38 17.72 6.43
C PHE A 128 -4.82 16.30 6.05
N THR A 129 -5.79 16.16 5.14
CA THR A 129 -6.28 14.87 4.65
C THR A 129 -5.19 14.11 3.88
N GLY A 130 -4.40 14.79 3.06
CA GLY A 130 -3.23 14.23 2.39
C GLY A 130 -2.17 13.71 3.37
N TRP A 131 -1.91 14.44 4.45
CA TRP A 131 -1.05 13.99 5.55
C TRP A 131 -1.62 12.76 6.27
N GLU A 132 -2.90 12.75 6.63
CA GLU A 132 -3.53 11.60 7.30
C GLU A 132 -3.49 10.35 6.41
N ALA A 133 -3.81 10.49 5.12
CA ALA A 133 -3.73 9.40 4.14
C ALA A 133 -2.30 8.86 4.00
N SER A 134 -1.30 9.76 3.94
CA SER A 134 0.12 9.39 3.89
C SER A 134 0.54 8.63 5.14
N CYS A 135 0.05 9.03 6.32
CA CYS A 135 0.30 8.33 7.57
C CYS A 135 -0.31 6.94 7.62
N GLN A 136 -1.53 6.74 7.09
CA GLN A 136 -2.12 5.41 6.96
C GLN A 136 -1.30 4.52 6.02
N ALA A 137 -0.77 5.07 4.92
CA ALA A 137 0.07 4.34 3.99
C ALA A 137 1.39 3.85 4.64
N VAL A 138 2.16 4.76 5.26
CA VAL A 138 3.48 4.41 5.81
C VAL A 138 3.42 3.61 7.10
N ARG A 139 2.30 3.63 7.83
CA ARG A 139 2.09 2.78 9.02
C ARG A 139 2.20 1.31 8.69
N SER A 140 1.66 0.91 7.54
CA SER A 140 1.63 -0.49 7.10
C SER A 140 2.86 -0.86 6.27
N ASN A 141 3.28 0.03 5.37
CA ASN A 141 4.47 -0.18 4.55
C ASN A 141 5.20 1.17 4.33
N PRO A 142 6.42 1.36 4.86
CA PRO A 142 7.11 2.64 4.82
C PRO A 142 7.46 3.13 3.41
N ASN A 143 7.43 2.23 2.42
CA ASN A 143 7.72 2.54 1.01
C ASN A 143 6.45 2.58 0.15
N MET A 144 5.27 2.62 0.76
CA MET A 144 4.01 2.80 0.05
C MET A 144 3.90 4.23 -0.48
N TRP A 145 3.25 4.39 -1.63
CA TRP A 145 3.12 5.67 -2.32
C TRP A 145 1.71 5.87 -2.80
N LEU A 146 1.15 7.03 -2.54
CA LEU A 146 -0.17 7.45 -2.94
C LEU A 146 -0.08 8.44 -4.11
N SER A 147 -0.88 8.23 -5.15
CA SER A 147 -1.06 9.17 -6.25
C SER A 147 -2.56 9.37 -6.45
N VAL A 148 -2.98 10.64 -6.43
CA VAL A 148 -4.36 11.04 -6.69
C VAL A 148 -4.31 11.97 -7.89
N THR A 149 -5.05 11.63 -8.93
CA THR A 149 -5.08 12.38 -10.20
C THR A 149 -6.51 12.44 -10.69
N CYS A 150 -6.90 13.56 -11.30
CA CYS A 150 -8.15 13.64 -12.04
C CYS A 150 -7.88 13.56 -13.54
N SER A 151 -8.68 12.76 -14.25
CA SER A 151 -8.82 12.82 -15.69
C SER A 151 -10.03 13.69 -15.97
N ASP A 152 -9.76 14.95 -16.24
CA ASP A 152 -10.78 15.94 -16.49
C ASP A 152 -11.61 15.61 -17.75
N ARG A 153 -12.92 15.80 -17.63
CA ARG A 153 -13.89 15.58 -18.70
C ARG A 153 -13.91 16.75 -19.68
N ASP A 154 -13.63 17.97 -19.23
CA ASP A 154 -13.72 19.18 -20.04
C ASP A 154 -12.54 20.13 -19.85
N ALA A 155 -11.52 19.98 -20.69
CA ALA A 155 -10.31 20.81 -20.66
C ALA A 155 -10.53 22.28 -21.11
N GLY A 156 -11.78 22.71 -21.30
CA GLY A 156 -12.16 24.06 -21.70
C GLY A 156 -12.25 25.07 -20.55
N ASP A 157 -12.18 24.61 -19.31
CA ASP A 157 -12.25 25.45 -18.12
C ASP A 157 -10.91 25.58 -17.38
N ALA A 158 -10.92 26.30 -16.24
CA ALA A 158 -9.75 26.51 -15.41
C ALA A 158 -9.64 25.50 -14.25
N LYS A 159 -10.55 24.53 -14.16
CA LYS A 159 -10.60 23.51 -13.11
C LYS A 159 -9.75 22.32 -13.53
N LEU A 160 -9.11 21.65 -12.55
CA LEU A 160 -8.38 20.42 -12.83
C LEU A 160 -9.30 19.19 -12.87
N CYS A 161 -10.52 19.32 -12.34
CA CYS A 161 -11.47 18.23 -12.24
C CYS A 161 -12.91 18.73 -12.25
N THR A 162 -13.52 18.76 -13.43
CA THR A 162 -14.90 19.23 -13.59
C THR A 162 -15.90 18.14 -13.19
N SER A 163 -17.15 18.51 -12.91
CA SER A 163 -18.24 17.60 -12.55
C SER A 163 -18.32 16.40 -13.53
N GLY A 164 -18.43 15.18 -13.00
CA GLY A 164 -18.43 13.95 -13.80
C GLY A 164 -17.06 13.51 -14.34
N SER A 165 -15.96 14.14 -13.91
CA SER A 165 -14.59 13.69 -14.23
C SER A 165 -14.20 12.43 -13.46
N LEU A 166 -13.21 11.70 -13.98
CA LEU A 166 -12.74 10.46 -13.38
C LEU A 166 -11.57 10.73 -12.44
N VAL A 167 -11.79 10.57 -11.15
CA VAL A 167 -10.72 10.64 -10.14
C VAL A 167 -10.10 9.27 -9.96
N SER A 168 -8.80 9.17 -10.21
CA SER A 168 -7.98 7.98 -10.01
C SER A 168 -7.13 8.11 -8.74
N ILE A 169 -7.25 7.11 -7.86
CA ILE A 169 -6.49 6.97 -6.62
C ILE A 169 -5.65 5.70 -6.74
N ALA A 170 -4.35 5.85 -6.90
CA ALA A 170 -3.40 4.76 -7.01
C ALA A 170 -2.56 4.65 -5.73
N VAL A 171 -2.48 3.45 -5.16
CA VAL A 171 -1.58 3.15 -4.04
C VAL A 171 -0.60 2.08 -4.47
N SER A 172 0.69 2.39 -4.50
CA SER A 172 1.74 1.49 -4.96
C SER A 172 2.74 1.14 -3.86
N TRP A 173 3.33 -0.06 -3.93
CA TRP A 173 4.38 -0.52 -3.00
C TRP A 173 5.44 -1.34 -3.74
N PRO A 174 6.69 -1.36 -3.27
CA PRO A 174 7.75 -2.14 -3.91
C PRO A 174 7.49 -3.64 -3.74
N VAL A 175 7.78 -4.40 -4.78
CA VAL A 175 7.75 -5.87 -4.74
C VAL A 175 9.13 -6.46 -4.98
N LYS A 176 9.38 -7.64 -4.41
CA LYS A 176 10.60 -8.41 -4.68
C LYS A 176 10.26 -9.43 -5.77
N SER A 177 10.62 -9.16 -7.02
CA SER A 177 10.43 -10.13 -8.12
C SER A 177 11.57 -11.16 -8.11
N SER A 178 11.27 -12.43 -7.89
CA SER A 178 12.23 -13.54 -8.00
C SER A 178 12.50 -13.97 -9.45
N THR A 179 11.66 -13.55 -10.41
CA THR A 179 11.51 -14.25 -11.70
C THR A 179 11.63 -13.37 -12.95
N GLY A 180 12.31 -12.22 -12.89
CA GLY A 180 12.60 -11.38 -14.07
C GLY A 180 11.37 -10.74 -14.76
N ASN A 181 10.16 -11.16 -14.42
CA ASN A 181 8.92 -10.54 -14.84
C ASN A 181 8.69 -9.29 -14.00
N SER A 182 8.89 -8.13 -14.60
CA SER A 182 8.39 -6.87 -14.06
C SER A 182 6.88 -6.99 -13.93
N VAL A 183 6.35 -6.73 -12.73
CA VAL A 183 4.93 -6.42 -12.61
C VAL A 183 4.72 -5.17 -13.47
N GLN A 184 3.92 -5.26 -14.53
CA GLN A 184 3.61 -4.13 -15.39
C GLN A 184 3.05 -3.03 -14.48
N ALA A 185 3.85 -1.99 -14.26
CA ALA A 185 3.43 -0.83 -13.50
C ALA A 185 2.50 -0.04 -14.41
N ASP A 186 1.21 -0.01 -14.08
CA ASP A 186 0.30 1.02 -14.58
C ASP A 186 0.99 2.38 -14.36
N SER A 187 0.94 3.26 -15.35
CA SER A 187 1.64 4.55 -15.31
C SER A 187 1.23 5.39 -14.11
N ARG A 188 0.01 5.22 -13.58
CA ARG A 188 -0.49 5.88 -12.37
C ARG A 188 0.17 5.38 -11.08
N CYS A 189 0.79 4.20 -11.14
CA CYS A 189 1.49 3.56 -10.04
C CYS A 189 3.01 3.77 -10.11
N ALA A 190 3.50 4.39 -11.17
CA ALA A 190 4.92 4.63 -11.40
C ALA A 190 5.43 5.75 -10.48
N ILE A 191 6.64 5.55 -9.96
CA ILE A 191 7.40 6.58 -9.26
C ILE A 191 8.71 6.75 -10.02
N THR A 192 9.14 7.99 -10.22
CA THR A 192 10.43 8.30 -10.85
C THR A 192 11.55 7.53 -10.13
N GLY A 193 12.21 6.63 -10.86
CA GLY A 193 13.32 5.82 -10.33
C GLY A 193 12.94 4.46 -9.70
N SER A 194 11.68 4.03 -9.75
CA SER A 194 11.28 2.70 -9.25
C SER A 194 10.22 2.03 -10.15
N THR A 195 10.61 0.94 -10.82
CA THR A 195 9.75 0.24 -11.80
C THR A 195 9.17 -1.08 -11.30
N ASN A 196 9.64 -1.62 -10.17
CA ASN A 196 9.17 -2.92 -9.64
C ASN A 196 8.22 -2.71 -8.47
N ARG A 197 7.00 -2.27 -8.78
CA ARG A 197 5.97 -1.94 -7.80
C ARG A 197 4.66 -2.61 -8.19
N ALA A 198 3.97 -3.16 -7.21
CA ALA A 198 2.57 -3.53 -7.35
C ALA A 198 1.70 -2.35 -6.90
N CYS A 199 0.46 -2.32 -7.35
CA CYS A 199 -0.48 -1.30 -6.91
C CYS A 199 -1.92 -1.78 -6.87
N VAL A 200 -2.72 -1.00 -6.16
CA VAL A 200 -4.17 -0.99 -6.27
C VAL A 200 -4.60 0.36 -6.82
N ILE A 201 -5.68 0.35 -7.59
CA ILE A 201 -6.25 1.55 -8.19
C ILE A 201 -7.74 1.58 -7.83
N LYS A 202 -8.20 2.74 -7.39
CA LYS A 202 -9.61 3.06 -7.21
C LYS A 202 -9.96 4.23 -8.08
N GLU A 203 -11.12 4.14 -8.69
CA GLU A 203 -11.68 5.18 -9.52
C GLU A 203 -13.03 5.55 -8.94
N ILE A 204 -13.27 6.85 -8.84
CA ILE A 204 -14.55 7.42 -8.45
C ILE A 204 -14.92 8.51 -9.46
N THR A 205 -16.22 8.72 -9.60
CA THR A 205 -16.82 9.83 -10.34
C THR A 205 -17.81 10.50 -9.40
N LEU A 206 -17.87 11.82 -9.45
CA LEU A 206 -18.79 12.63 -8.65
C LEU A 206 -19.87 13.26 -9.52
#